data_AF-A0A844ZYG9-F1
#
_entry.id   AF-A0A844ZYG9-F1
#
_cell.length_a   1.000
_cell.length_b   1.000
_cell.length_c   1.000
_cell.angle_alpha   90.00
_cell.angle_beta   90.00
_cell.angle_gamma   90.00
#
_symmetry.space_group_name_H-M   'P 1'
#
loop_
_entity.id
_entity.type
_entity.pdbx_description
1 polymer ?
#
loop_
_entity_poly.entity_id
_entity_poly.type
_entity_poly.pdbx_seq_one_letter_code
_entity_poly.pdbx_strand_id
1 'polypeptide(L)'
;MTQLVRHPVYRALTRPQMYAGVTMNFFIINMMVTTIAFLMLKSLWMIPVPFITHAIGYFACLREPRVFDLWITKVSQCPRVKNWKRWGCNSYAA
;
A
#
# COMPACT_ATOMS: atom_id res chain seq x y z
N MET A 1 -22.30 13.60 -35.58
CA MET A 1 -21.36 13.25 -34.48
C MET A 1 -21.32 11.74 -34.37
N THR A 2 -20.19 11.11 -34.71
CA THR A 2 -20.02 9.66 -34.63
C THR A 2 -19.95 9.23 -33.16
N GLN A 3 -20.77 8.25 -32.77
CA GLN A 3 -20.78 7.71 -31.40
C GLN A 3 -19.47 6.95 -31.12
N LEU A 4 -18.85 7.22 -29.97
CA LEU A 4 -17.66 6.50 -29.51
C LEU A 4 -18.05 5.10 -29.02
N VAL A 5 -17.39 4.08 -29.57
CA VAL A 5 -17.51 2.69 -29.08
C VAL A 5 -16.96 2.61 -27.66
N ARG A 6 -17.74 2.05 -26.73
CA ARG A 6 -17.35 1.85 -25.32
C ARG A 6 -17.36 0.37 -24.98
N HIS A 7 -16.34 -0.09 -24.25
CA HIS A 7 -16.26 -1.44 -23.70
C HIS A 7 -16.36 -1.38 -22.17
N PRO A 8 -17.10 -2.30 -21.53
CA PRO A 8 -17.13 -2.38 -20.07
C PRO A 8 -15.77 -2.83 -19.52
N VAL A 9 -15.29 -2.13 -18.49
CA VAL A 9 -14.05 -2.51 -17.77
C VAL A 9 -14.43 -3.33 -16.54
N TYR A 10 -13.99 -4.59 -16.52
CA TYR A 10 -14.16 -5.45 -15.36
C TYR A 10 -13.17 -5.05 -14.25
N ARG A 11 -13.69 -4.52 -13.15
CA ARG A 11 -12.87 -4.05 -12.01
C ARG A 11 -11.96 -5.14 -11.44
N ALA A 12 -12.36 -6.41 -11.49
CA ALA A 12 -11.55 -7.52 -11.01
C ALA A 12 -10.20 -7.64 -11.77
N LEU A 13 -10.19 -7.30 -13.08
CA LEU A 13 -8.98 -7.38 -13.91
C LEU A 13 -8.02 -6.20 -13.70
N THR A 14 -8.52 -5.09 -13.14
CA THR A 14 -7.72 -3.87 -12.94
C THR A 14 -7.37 -3.60 -11.49
N ARG A 15 -8.05 -4.23 -10.53
CA ARG A 15 -7.74 -4.08 -9.10
C ARG A 15 -6.51 -4.90 -8.72
N PRO A 16 -5.70 -4.43 -7.75
CA PRO A 16 -4.62 -5.24 -7.20
C PRO A 16 -5.20 -6.48 -6.53
N GLN A 17 -4.41 -7.54 -6.44
CA GLN A 17 -4.79 -8.73 -5.68
C GLN A 17 -4.97 -8.35 -4.20
N MET A 18 -6.15 -8.65 -3.66
CA MET A 18 -6.51 -8.38 -2.27
C MET A 18 -6.79 -9.67 -1.51
N TYR A 19 -6.47 -9.70 -0.22
CA TYR A 19 -6.74 -10.80 0.70
C TYR A 19 -7.28 -10.22 2.01
N ALA A 20 -8.41 -10.76 2.50
CA ALA A 20 -9.07 -10.30 3.73
C ALA A 20 -9.23 -8.76 3.83
N GLY A 21 -9.51 -8.11 2.70
CA GLY A 21 -9.77 -6.65 2.61
C GLY A 21 -8.53 -5.75 2.55
N VAL A 22 -7.32 -6.29 2.55
CA VAL A 22 -6.05 -5.54 2.33
C VAL A 22 -5.34 -6.02 1.07
N THR A 23 -4.32 -5.30 0.59
CA THR A 23 -3.50 -5.78 -0.53
C THR A 23 -2.68 -7.00 -0.16
N MET A 24 -2.44 -7.88 -1.13
CA MET A 24 -1.63 -9.09 -0.92
C MET A 24 -0.22 -8.76 -0.38
N ASN A 25 0.41 -7.72 -0.93
CA ASN A 25 1.73 -7.26 -0.49
C ASN A 25 1.74 -6.86 0.99
N PHE A 26 0.75 -6.06 1.42
CA PHE A 26 0.65 -5.63 2.81
C PHE A 26 0.40 -6.82 3.75
N PHE A 27 -0.49 -7.75 3.38
CA PHE A 27 -0.75 -8.94 4.17
C PHE A 27 0.52 -9.77 4.41
N ILE A 28 1.30 -10.00 3.34
CA ILE A 28 2.57 -10.73 3.42
C ILE A 28 3.56 -10.01 4.33
N ILE A 29 3.74 -8.69 4.15
CA ILE A 29 4.66 -7.89 4.98
C ILE A 29 4.23 -7.94 6.45
N ASN A 30 2.94 -7.79 6.73
CA ASN A 30 2.42 -7.80 8.10
C ASN A 30 2.72 -9.13 8.82
N MET A 31 2.44 -10.26 8.15
CA MET A 31 2.72 -11.59 8.69
C MET A 31 4.22 -11.83 8.84
N MET A 32 5.02 -11.43 7.84
CA MET A 32 6.48 -11.58 7.86
C MET A 32 7.11 -10.81 9.02
N VAL A 33 6.81 -9.51 9.15
CA VAL A 33 7.36 -8.65 10.20
C VAL A 33 6.94 -9.15 11.58
N THR A 34 5.68 -9.53 11.75
CA THR A 34 5.19 -10.11 13.01
C THR A 34 5.94 -11.39 13.37
N THR A 35 6.13 -12.29 12.40
CA THR A 35 6.83 -13.56 12.62
C THR A 35 8.28 -13.31 13.02
N ILE A 36 8.98 -12.41 12.33
CA ILE A 36 10.36 -12.02 12.66
C ILE A 36 10.42 -11.43 14.08
N ALA A 37 9.51 -10.50 14.41
CA ALA A 37 9.47 -9.88 15.73
C ALA A 37 9.16 -10.89 16.86
N PHE A 38 8.26 -11.85 16.60
CA PHE A 38 7.97 -12.93 17.54
C PHE A 38 9.20 -13.81 17.79
N LEU A 39 9.94 -14.20 16.73
CA LEU A 39 11.16 -14.99 16.86
C LEU A 39 12.27 -14.25 17.62
N MET A 40 12.40 -12.94 17.41
CA MET A 40 13.39 -12.11 18.12
C MET A 40 13.06 -11.93 19.59
N LEU A 41 11.81 -11.58 19.92
CA LEU A 41 11.39 -11.27 21.30
C LEU A 41 11.00 -12.52 22.10
N LYS A 42 10.73 -13.64 21.42
CA LYS A 42 10.30 -14.93 22.01
C LYS A 42 9.09 -14.77 22.95
N SER A 43 8.21 -13.82 22.65
CA SER A 43 7.10 -13.44 23.52
C SER A 43 5.77 -13.55 22.79
N LEU A 44 4.80 -14.24 23.41
CA LEU A 44 3.44 -14.39 22.89
C LEU A 44 2.67 -13.07 22.84
N TRP A 45 3.15 -12.03 23.52
CA TRP A 45 2.60 -10.68 23.43
C TRP A 45 2.71 -10.05 22.03
N MET A 46 3.43 -10.67 21.09
CA MET A 46 3.50 -10.23 19.70
C MET A 46 2.26 -10.67 18.88
N ILE A 47 1.45 -11.61 19.37
CA ILE A 47 0.28 -12.15 18.64
C ILE A 47 -0.79 -11.09 18.32
N PRO A 48 -1.12 -10.12 19.19
CA PRO A 48 -2.11 -9.08 18.87
C PRO A 48 -1.67 -8.09 17.80
N VAL A 49 -0.36 -7.88 17.63
CA VAL A 49 0.23 -6.90 16.69
C VAL A 49 -0.28 -7.04 15.25
N PRO A 50 -0.25 -8.22 14.59
CA PRO A 50 -0.71 -8.40 13.22
C PRO A 50 -2.18 -8.05 13.05
N PHE A 51 -3.02 -8.26 14.07
CA PHE A 51 -4.45 -7.95 13.99
C PHE A 51 -4.68 -6.43 14.03
N ILE A 52 -3.95 -5.72 14.90
CA ILE A 52 -4.04 -4.25 15.01
C ILE A 52 -3.56 -3.60 13.71
N THR A 53 -2.39 -4.00 13.21
CA THR A 53 -1.84 -3.49 11.96
C THR A 53 -2.74 -3.84 10.77
N HIS A 54 -3.30 -5.06 10.73
CA HIS A 54 -4.24 -5.47 9.68
C HIS A 54 -5.52 -4.63 9.70
N ALA A 55 -6.08 -4.35 10.87
CA ALA A 55 -7.25 -3.48 10.99
C ALA A 55 -6.96 -2.07 10.46
N ILE A 56 -5.81 -1.49 10.80
CA ILE A 56 -5.38 -0.19 10.26
C ILE A 56 -5.26 -0.25 8.73
N GLY A 57 -4.64 -1.30 8.21
CA GLY A 57 -4.48 -1.48 6.77
C GLY A 57 -5.81 -1.69 6.04
N TYR A 58 -6.76 -2.38 6.67
CA TYR A 58 -8.11 -2.56 6.16
C TYR A 58 -8.81 -1.21 5.98
N PHE A 59 -8.79 -0.35 7.01
CA PHE A 59 -9.37 0.99 6.91
C PHE A 59 -8.69 1.86 5.83
N ALA A 60 -7.39 1.72 5.65
CA ALA A 60 -6.67 2.44 4.60
C ALA A 60 -7.09 1.96 3.19
N CYS A 61 -7.26 0.65 3.00
CA CYS A 61 -7.70 0.05 1.75
C CYS A 61 -9.18 0.33 1.39
N LEU A 62 -10.03 0.69 2.37
CA LEU A 62 -11.40 1.13 2.09
C LEU A 62 -11.45 2.41 1.25
N ARG A 63 -10.49 3.33 1.46
CA ARG A 63 -10.40 4.59 0.71
C ARG A 63 -9.78 4.39 -0.66
N GLU A 64 -8.64 3.70 -0.71
CA GLU A 64 -7.92 3.41 -1.95
C GLU A 64 -7.30 2.00 -1.88
N PRO A 65 -7.73 1.04 -2.72
CA PRO A 65 -7.20 -0.32 -2.70
C PRO A 65 -5.70 -0.39 -2.93
N ARG A 66 -5.10 0.57 -3.67
CA ARG A 66 -3.67 0.58 -4.00
C ARG A 66 -2.83 1.42 -3.05
N VAL A 67 -3.35 1.81 -1.87
CA VAL A 67 -2.66 2.77 -0.99
C VAL A 67 -1.23 2.36 -0.65
N PHE A 68 -0.99 1.07 -0.40
CA PHE A 68 0.31 0.53 -0.04
C PHE A 68 1.28 0.50 -1.22
N ASP A 69 0.82 0.05 -2.39
CA ASP A 69 1.66 0.00 -3.58
C ASP A 69 2.06 1.43 -4.01
N LEU A 70 1.10 2.37 -4.00
CA LEU A 70 1.36 3.78 -4.29
C LEU A 70 2.33 4.40 -3.28
N TRP A 71 2.20 4.06 -2.00
CA TRP A 71 3.13 4.53 -0.97
C TRP A 71 4.55 3.98 -1.21
N ILE A 72 4.69 2.68 -1.49
CA ILE A 72 5.99 2.07 -1.80
C ILE A 72 6.58 2.72 -3.05
N THR A 73 5.84 2.85 -4.15
CA THR A 73 6.32 3.51 -5.38
C THR A 73 6.76 4.95 -5.10
N LYS A 74 5.98 5.69 -4.31
CA LYS A 74 6.33 7.07 -3.95
C LYS A 74 7.65 7.15 -3.18
N VAL A 75 7.87 6.26 -2.21
CA VAL A 75 9.09 6.26 -1.41
C VAL A 75 10.29 5.76 -2.21
N SER A 76 10.11 4.78 -3.10
CA SER A 76 11.21 4.16 -3.86
C SER A 76 11.60 4.94 -5.12
N GLN A 77 10.63 5.46 -5.87
CA GLN A 77 10.86 6.06 -7.20
C GLN A 77 10.74 7.58 -7.20
N CYS A 78 10.01 8.15 -6.22
CA CYS A 78 9.77 9.60 -6.16
C CYS A 78 10.11 10.19 -4.78
N PRO A 79 11.32 9.95 -4.24
CA PRO A 79 11.71 10.54 -2.96
C PRO A 79 11.71 12.06 -3.06
N ARG A 80 11.38 12.74 -1.96
CA ARG A 80 11.38 14.20 -1.92
C ARG A 80 12.82 14.74 -2.04
N VAL A 81 13.07 15.57 -3.04
CA VAL A 81 14.37 16.27 -3.22
C VAL A 81 14.50 17.48 -2.30
N LYS A 82 15.72 17.96 -2.04
CA LYS A 82 16.00 19.06 -1.08
C LYS A 82 15.20 20.34 -1.37
N ASN A 83 14.90 20.62 -2.63
CA ASN A 83 14.15 21.80 -3.06
C ASN A 83 12.62 21.67 -2.89
N TRP A 84 12.11 20.50 -2.47
CA TRP A 84 10.67 20.25 -2.36
C TRP A 84 9.95 21.25 -1.44
N LYS A 85 10.59 21.67 -0.34
CA LYS A 85 10.02 22.68 0.57
C LYS A 85 9.82 24.04 -0.07
N ARG A 86 10.64 24.40 -1.07
CA ARG A 86 10.57 25.69 -1.75
C ARG A 86 9.47 25.71 -2.82
N TRP A 87 9.32 24.61 -3.57
CA TRP A 87 8.43 24.56 -4.74
C TRP A 87 7.13 23.79 -4.50
N GLY A 88 7.04 23.00 -3.44
CA GLY A 88 5.94 22.06 -3.19
C GLY A 88 5.97 20.82 -4.10
N CYS A 89 6.94 20.73 -5.02
CA CYS A 89 7.12 19.62 -5.96
C CYS A 89 8.61 19.28 -6.12
N ASN A 90 8.88 18.09 -6.66
CA ASN A 90 10.22 17.69 -7.05
C ASN A 90 10.55 18.36 -8.38
N SER A 91 11.61 19.18 -8.44
CA SER A 91 12.08 19.71 -9.73
C SER A 91 12.86 18.66 -10.51
N TYR A 92 12.63 18.56 -11.81
CA TYR A 92 13.32 17.61 -12.71
C TYR A 92 14.79 17.97 -13.03
N ALA A 93 15.19 19.20 -12.74
CA ALA A 93 16.55 19.71 -13.01
C ALA A 93 17.51 19.59 -11.81
N ALA A 94 17.06 18.96 -10.71
CA ALA A 94 17.80 18.85 -9.45
C ALA A 94 18.44 17.47 -9.28
#